data_AF-A0A928AWP4-F1
#
_entry.id   AF-A0A928AWP4-F1
#
_cell.length_a   1.000
_cell.length_b   1.000
_cell.length_c   1.000
_cell.angle_alpha   90.00
_cell.angle_beta   90.00
_cell.angle_gamma   90.00
#
_symmetry.space_group_name_H-M   'P 1'
#
loop_
_entity.id
_entity.type
_entity.pdbx_description
1 polymer ?
#
loop_
_entity_poly.entity_id
_entity_poly.type
_entity_poly.pdbx_seq_one_letter_code
_entity_poly.pdbx_strand_id
1 'polypeptide(L)'
;MTLIWKLLRKHISIFELAVFFVANLIGLVVILAGVQIYNDAKPFMGGGEESLIGNDYVAISKSVDDLGANKDKGFTQEEIDELLAHDCINNVGRFTPSNFEVHARLELGMGQRPFSTMMFFEAVPDDFIDVSLDEWRVDTEKVLKNRDDIESGRVSANAVDLVEIPIIIPRNYLNLYNFGFSRSQDLPQITDKLIQRLYVDVTIEGSREYINKDGYVVNYEDRYLGRIIGFSDRLNTILVPQQFMEWANQYYALPAETSTDDELSDDNATENPSRLMLEVTNPSDPKLLEFLDKKEYISEGKPSESGKAMVILQRSVAVVVVIGALFCLLSIIILTLSIYLLLQKNIDKLENLVLIGHTPMMVSMPYIIMTIVLNVSIMLVSFILVGYGRSAFLEPIFNDFLHSGLTTTMAPTYITGLVLTVAIICFNIFIIYHKVSQISKKR
;
A
#
# COMPACT_ATOMS: atom_id res chain seq x y z
N MET A 1 48.95 9.73 -36.34
CA MET A 1 47.57 9.46 -35.87
C MET A 1 46.55 9.42 -37.02
N THR A 2 46.51 10.39 -37.93
CA THR A 2 45.54 10.45 -39.05
C THR A 2 45.66 9.32 -40.08
N LEU A 3 46.86 8.77 -40.30
CA LEU A 3 47.09 7.68 -41.26
C LEU A 3 46.51 6.35 -40.78
N ILE A 4 46.71 6.02 -39.49
CA ILE A 4 46.17 4.82 -38.82
C ILE A 4 44.64 4.85 -38.88
N TRP A 5 44.03 6.00 -38.57
CA TRP A 5 42.58 6.20 -38.61
C TRP A 5 41.99 6.06 -40.02
N LYS A 6 42.66 6.58 -41.05
CA LYS A 6 42.24 6.42 -42.46
C LYS A 6 42.37 4.98 -42.96
N LEU A 7 43.35 4.22 -42.46
CA LEU A 7 43.56 2.83 -42.84
C LEU A 7 42.54 1.87 -42.22
N LEU A 8 42.16 2.13 -40.96
CA LEU A 8 41.14 1.37 -40.24
C LEU A 8 39.75 1.50 -40.88
N ARG A 9 39.34 2.72 -41.27
CA ARG A 9 37.98 2.98 -41.80
C ARG A 9 37.65 2.16 -43.05
N LYS A 10 38.65 1.68 -43.81
CA LYS A 10 38.46 0.99 -45.08
C LYS A 10 38.13 -0.51 -44.94
N HIS A 11 38.37 -1.11 -43.78
CA HIS A 11 38.15 -2.55 -43.55
C HIS A 11 37.08 -2.88 -42.50
N ILE A 12 36.44 -1.86 -41.91
CA ILE A 12 35.34 -2.01 -40.94
C ILE A 12 34.15 -2.71 -41.59
N SER A 13 33.72 -3.84 -41.01
CA SER A 13 32.47 -4.50 -41.36
C SER A 13 31.31 -3.70 -40.77
N ILE A 14 30.72 -2.81 -41.59
CA ILE A 14 29.58 -1.96 -41.19
C ILE A 14 28.42 -2.83 -40.68
N PHE A 15 28.24 -4.01 -41.25
CA PHE A 15 27.21 -4.96 -40.85
C PHE A 15 27.42 -5.48 -39.43
N GLU A 16 28.64 -5.91 -39.06
CA GLU A 16 28.92 -6.40 -37.70
C GLU A 16 28.76 -5.29 -36.64
N LEU A 17 29.19 -4.07 -36.96
CA LEU A 17 28.97 -2.92 -36.07
C LEU A 17 27.48 -2.56 -35.95
N ALA A 18 26.71 -2.67 -37.03
CA ALA A 18 25.27 -2.45 -36.99
C ALA A 18 24.56 -3.52 -36.13
N VAL A 19 24.93 -4.79 -36.28
CA VAL A 19 24.40 -5.88 -35.45
C VAL A 19 24.76 -5.68 -33.98
N PHE A 20 26.02 -5.31 -33.67
CA PHE A 20 26.42 -4.92 -32.33
C PHE A 20 25.55 -3.78 -31.77
N PHE A 21 25.40 -2.72 -32.55
CA PHE A 21 24.64 -1.54 -32.16
C PHE A 21 23.20 -1.91 -31.82
N VAL A 22 22.52 -2.64 -32.70
CA VAL A 22 21.13 -3.06 -32.51
C VAL A 22 21.00 -4.01 -31.31
N ALA A 23 21.86 -5.02 -31.17
CA ALA A 23 21.80 -5.97 -30.07
C ALA A 23 22.03 -5.30 -28.71
N ASN A 24 23.01 -4.40 -28.62
CA ASN A 24 23.29 -3.67 -27.39
C ASN A 24 22.17 -2.66 -27.08
N LEU A 25 21.65 -1.98 -28.11
CA LEU A 25 20.54 -1.03 -27.96
C LEU A 25 19.31 -1.74 -27.39
N ILE A 26 18.94 -2.90 -27.94
CA ILE A 26 17.83 -3.70 -27.43
C ILE A 26 18.10 -4.13 -25.98
N GLY A 27 19.28 -4.69 -25.69
CA GLY A 27 19.62 -5.13 -24.33
C GLY A 27 19.54 -4.00 -23.31
N LEU A 28 20.12 -2.84 -23.63
CA LEU A 28 20.14 -1.68 -22.75
C LEU A 28 18.74 -1.06 -22.60
N VAL A 29 17.96 -0.91 -23.67
CA VAL A 29 16.58 -0.42 -23.60
C VAL A 29 15.71 -1.33 -22.73
N VAL A 30 15.83 -2.66 -22.89
CA VAL A 30 15.04 -3.63 -22.11
C VAL A 30 15.35 -3.53 -20.62
N ILE A 31 16.64 -3.46 -20.24
CA ILE A 31 17.03 -3.31 -18.82
C ILE A 31 16.52 -1.99 -18.26
N LEU A 32 16.76 -0.88 -18.98
CA LEU A 32 16.39 0.45 -18.52
C LEU A 32 14.87 0.63 -18.44
N ALA A 33 14.11 0.10 -19.39
CA ALA A 33 12.66 0.10 -19.35
C ALA A 33 12.13 -0.71 -18.15
N GLY A 34 12.70 -1.90 -17.87
CA GLY A 34 12.32 -2.69 -16.70
C GLY A 34 12.56 -1.95 -15.38
N VAL A 35 13.73 -1.32 -15.23
CA VAL A 35 14.06 -0.50 -14.05
C VAL A 35 13.14 0.71 -13.95
N GLN A 36 12.85 1.39 -15.05
CA GLN A 36 11.97 2.55 -15.06
C GLN A 36 10.53 2.18 -14.69
N ILE A 37 9.98 1.10 -15.27
CA ILE A 37 8.63 0.61 -14.96
C ILE A 37 8.51 0.24 -13.48
N TYR A 38 9.53 -0.42 -12.92
CA TYR A 38 9.56 -0.73 -11.49
C TYR A 38 9.50 0.54 -10.63
N ASN A 39 10.32 1.54 -10.94
CA ASN A 39 10.35 2.80 -10.20
C ASN A 39 9.08 3.63 -10.39
N ASP A 40 8.47 3.61 -11.57
CA ASP A 40 7.22 4.31 -11.85
C ASP A 40 6.03 3.63 -11.16
N ALA A 41 6.00 2.30 -11.07
CA ALA A 41 4.92 1.56 -10.42
C ALA A 41 5.03 1.54 -8.89
N LYS A 42 6.24 1.63 -8.34
CA LYS A 42 6.49 1.59 -6.89
C LYS A 42 5.61 2.54 -6.07
N PRO A 43 5.49 3.85 -6.38
CA PRO A 43 4.65 4.77 -5.59
C PRO A 43 3.14 4.52 -5.72
N PHE A 44 2.69 3.79 -6.75
CA PHE A 44 1.27 3.45 -6.93
C PHE A 44 0.89 2.11 -6.30
N MET A 45 1.85 1.19 -6.17
CA MET A 45 1.58 -0.19 -5.75
C MET A 45 2.25 -0.58 -4.43
N GLY A 46 3.21 0.20 -3.93
CA GLY A 46 3.86 -0.04 -2.64
C GLY A 46 3.38 0.97 -1.62
N GLY A 47 2.70 0.51 -0.56
CA GLY A 47 2.47 1.32 0.65
C GLY A 47 3.82 1.61 1.32
N GLY A 48 4.20 2.86 1.43
CA GLY A 48 5.47 3.28 2.03
C GLY A 48 5.50 4.80 2.11
N GLU A 49 6.52 5.39 2.71
CA GLU A 49 6.60 6.86 2.94
C GLU A 49 6.45 7.73 1.67
N GLU A 50 6.68 7.16 0.48
CA GLU A 50 6.54 7.83 -0.84
C GLU A 50 5.25 7.46 -1.59
N SER A 51 4.36 6.66 -0.99
CA SER A 51 3.05 6.31 -1.54
C SER A 51 2.11 7.52 -1.47
N LEU A 52 1.32 7.72 -2.54
CA LEU A 52 0.21 8.69 -2.56
C LEU A 52 -0.86 8.42 -1.48
N ILE A 53 -0.89 7.17 -1.02
CA ILE A 53 -1.72 6.68 0.06
C ILE A 53 -0.79 6.63 1.27
N GLY A 54 -1.00 7.47 2.28
CA GLY A 54 -0.19 7.51 3.51
C GLY A 54 -0.15 6.16 4.24
N ASN A 55 0.29 6.14 5.50
CA ASN A 55 0.30 4.91 6.29
C ASN A 55 -1.02 4.14 6.10
N ASP A 56 -0.88 2.87 5.70
CA ASP A 56 -2.02 2.00 5.46
C ASP A 56 -2.41 1.39 6.80
N TYR A 57 -3.69 1.09 6.93
CA TYR A 57 -4.22 0.55 8.17
C TYR A 57 -4.75 -0.85 7.97
N VAL A 58 -4.48 -1.73 8.94
CA VAL A 58 -4.92 -3.12 8.93
C VAL A 58 -5.61 -3.43 10.24
N ALA A 59 -6.90 -3.76 10.17
CA ALA A 59 -7.60 -4.29 11.33
C ALA A 59 -7.23 -5.76 11.50
N ILE A 60 -6.88 -6.16 12.72
CA ILE A 60 -6.56 -7.54 13.07
C ILE A 60 -7.46 -8.06 14.19
N SER A 61 -7.74 -9.37 14.15
CA SER A 61 -8.45 -10.10 15.20
C SER A 61 -7.73 -11.41 15.50
N LYS A 62 -7.96 -11.96 16.70
CA LYS A 62 -7.53 -13.33 17.00
C LYS A 62 -8.42 -14.34 16.26
N SER A 63 -7.86 -15.51 15.96
CA SER A 63 -8.65 -16.63 15.43
C SER A 63 -9.67 -17.11 16.46
N VAL A 64 -10.86 -17.48 15.99
CA VAL A 64 -11.91 -18.07 16.84
C VAL A 64 -11.92 -19.57 16.61
N ASP A 65 -11.76 -20.36 17.68
CA ASP A 65 -11.83 -21.82 17.59
C ASP A 65 -13.24 -22.31 17.26
N ASP A 66 -13.34 -23.42 16.52
CA ASP A 66 -14.57 -24.06 16.04
C ASP A 66 -15.62 -24.35 17.14
N LEU A 67 -15.21 -24.40 18.40
CA LEU A 67 -16.07 -24.72 19.55
C LEU A 67 -16.45 -23.49 20.40
N GLY A 68 -15.95 -22.29 20.06
CA GLY A 68 -16.16 -21.07 20.86
C GLY A 68 -15.70 -21.22 22.32
N ALA A 69 -14.82 -22.19 22.59
CA ALA A 69 -14.42 -22.58 23.94
C ALA A 69 -13.24 -21.77 24.48
N ASN A 70 -12.52 -21.06 23.60
CA ASN A 70 -11.43 -20.19 24.02
C ASN A 70 -12.02 -18.89 24.60
N LYS A 71 -11.96 -18.80 25.93
CA LYS A 71 -12.35 -17.62 26.72
C LYS A 71 -11.25 -16.56 26.78
N ASP A 72 -10.13 -16.71 26.06
CA ASP A 72 -9.09 -15.68 26.03
C ASP A 72 -9.62 -14.43 25.31
N LYS A 73 -10.01 -13.44 26.13
CA LYS A 73 -10.98 -12.39 25.79
C LYS A 73 -10.48 -11.26 24.88
N GLY A 74 -9.25 -11.31 24.38
CA GLY A 74 -8.72 -10.25 23.51
C GLY A 74 -7.19 -10.20 23.49
N PHE A 75 -6.66 -9.17 22.86
CA PHE A 75 -5.22 -8.86 22.85
C PHE A 75 -4.78 -8.36 24.22
N THR A 76 -3.78 -9.02 24.78
CA THR A 76 -3.14 -8.62 26.04
C THR A 76 -2.23 -7.41 25.83
N GLN A 77 -1.89 -6.71 26.92
CA GLN A 77 -0.94 -5.59 26.85
C GLN A 77 0.43 -6.04 26.32
N GLU A 78 0.91 -7.22 26.69
CA GLU A 78 2.19 -7.76 26.20
C GLU A 78 2.19 -7.98 24.68
N GLU A 79 1.09 -8.46 24.11
CA GLU A 79 0.93 -8.62 22.66
C GLU A 79 0.88 -7.26 21.94
N ILE A 80 0.22 -6.27 22.53
CA ILE A 80 0.17 -4.91 22.00
C ILE A 80 1.57 -4.28 22.00
N ASP A 81 2.34 -4.48 23.07
CA ASP A 81 3.71 -3.98 23.18
C ASP A 81 4.64 -4.70 22.18
N GLU A 82 4.44 -6.00 21.94
CA GLU A 82 5.15 -6.75 20.89
C GLU A 82 4.82 -6.22 19.49
N LEU A 83 3.55 -5.90 19.21
CA LEU A 83 3.12 -5.30 17.95
C LEU A 83 3.78 -3.92 17.75
N LEU A 84 3.80 -3.08 18.78
CA LEU A 84 4.44 -1.76 18.74
C LEU A 84 5.97 -1.83 18.58
N ALA A 85 6.60 -2.92 19.01
CA ALA A 85 8.03 -3.13 18.85
C ALA A 85 8.44 -3.60 17.43
N HIS A 86 7.48 -3.95 16.56
CA HIS A 86 7.78 -4.48 15.24
C HIS A 86 8.07 -3.38 14.22
N ASP A 87 9.19 -3.46 13.49
CA ASP A 87 9.69 -2.43 12.54
C ASP A 87 8.70 -1.97 11.45
N CYS A 88 7.65 -2.75 11.18
CA CYS A 88 6.65 -2.47 10.15
C CYS A 88 5.38 -1.78 10.69
N ILE A 89 5.23 -1.68 12.01
CA ILE A 89 4.05 -1.14 12.70
C ILE A 89 4.45 0.19 13.33
N ASN A 90 3.75 1.27 12.94
CA ASN A 90 4.00 2.62 13.44
C ASN A 90 3.15 2.92 14.69
N ASN A 91 1.93 2.40 14.73
CA ASN A 91 0.98 2.65 15.81
C ASN A 91 -0.06 1.54 15.92
N VAL A 92 -0.72 1.44 17.08
CA VAL A 92 -1.76 0.45 17.36
C VAL A 92 -2.96 1.12 18.04
N GLY A 93 -4.09 1.13 17.35
CA GLY A 93 -5.39 1.55 17.86
C GLY A 93 -6.17 0.37 18.43
N ARG A 94 -6.90 0.59 19.53
CA ARG A 94 -7.75 -0.43 20.15
C ARG A 94 -9.21 -0.23 19.72
N PHE A 95 -9.89 -1.30 19.34
CA PHE A 95 -11.34 -1.24 19.18
C PHE A 95 -12.01 -1.37 20.55
N THR A 96 -12.92 -0.46 20.85
CA THR A 96 -13.74 -0.46 22.07
C THR A 96 -15.17 -0.88 21.70
N PRO A 97 -15.62 -2.11 22.01
CA PRO A 97 -16.96 -2.57 21.69
C PRO A 97 -18.01 -2.00 22.65
N SER A 98 -19.28 -2.04 22.23
CA SER A 98 -20.42 -1.77 23.11
C SER A 98 -20.74 -2.95 24.01
N ASN A 99 -20.76 -2.70 25.32
CA ASN A 99 -21.14 -3.68 26.35
C ASN A 99 -22.62 -3.56 26.76
N PHE A 100 -23.45 -3.09 25.83
CA PHE A 100 -24.89 -2.84 25.99
C PHE A 100 -25.60 -3.14 24.66
N GLU A 101 -26.92 -3.34 24.72
CA GLU A 101 -27.71 -3.65 23.53
C GLU A 101 -28.07 -2.37 22.78
N VAL A 102 -27.96 -2.40 21.45
CA VAL A 102 -28.30 -1.27 20.58
C VAL A 102 -29.31 -1.72 19.54
N HIS A 103 -30.43 -1.03 19.45
CA HIS A 103 -31.44 -1.20 18.42
C HIS A 103 -31.49 0.04 17.55
N ALA A 104 -31.47 -0.17 16.24
CA ALA A 104 -31.69 0.89 15.27
C ALA A 104 -33.03 0.72 14.59
N ARG A 105 -33.76 1.82 14.48
CA ARG A 105 -34.97 1.94 13.69
C ARG A 105 -34.82 3.09 12.70
N LEU A 106 -34.97 2.79 11.41
CA LEU A 106 -34.89 3.77 10.34
C LEU A 106 -36.22 3.85 9.59
N GLU A 107 -36.76 5.07 9.48
CA GLU A 107 -37.96 5.35 8.73
C GLU A 107 -37.62 6.16 7.47
N LEU A 108 -37.87 5.57 6.30
CA LEU A 108 -37.49 6.16 5.00
C LEU A 108 -38.58 7.11 4.43
N GLY A 109 -39.62 7.44 5.19
CA GLY A 109 -40.59 8.48 4.85
C GLY A 109 -41.43 8.24 3.58
N MET A 110 -41.59 6.98 3.15
CA MET A 110 -42.25 6.63 1.87
C MET A 110 -43.42 5.63 2.02
N GLY A 111 -44.09 5.61 3.17
CA GLY A 111 -45.18 4.65 3.44
C GLY A 111 -44.72 3.18 3.53
N GLN A 112 -43.41 2.97 3.61
CA GLN A 112 -42.79 1.67 3.78
C GLN A 112 -42.68 1.32 5.27
N ARG A 113 -42.63 0.02 5.59
CA ARG A 113 -42.41 -0.41 6.97
C ARG A 113 -41.04 0.10 7.45
N PRO A 114 -40.94 0.63 8.68
CA PRO A 114 -39.66 1.04 9.24
C PRO A 114 -38.72 -0.16 9.29
N PHE A 115 -37.46 0.06 8.92
CA PHE A 115 -36.41 -0.93 9.11
C PHE A 115 -36.04 -0.94 10.58
N SER A 116 -35.96 -2.12 11.19
CA SER A 116 -35.56 -2.28 12.60
C SER A 116 -34.58 -3.44 12.70
N THR A 117 -33.47 -3.22 13.39
CA THR A 117 -32.46 -4.26 13.62
C THR A 117 -31.79 -4.06 14.97
N MET A 118 -31.31 -5.16 15.55
CA MET A 118 -30.23 -5.06 16.52
C MET A 118 -28.94 -4.71 15.77
N MET A 119 -28.12 -3.89 16.41
CA MET A 119 -26.79 -3.53 15.92
C MET A 119 -25.84 -3.40 17.12
N PHE A 120 -24.60 -3.04 16.84
CA PHE A 120 -23.58 -2.80 17.85
C PHE A 120 -22.86 -1.49 17.53
N PHE A 121 -22.25 -0.89 18.54
CA PHE A 121 -21.32 0.21 18.36
C PHE A 121 -19.90 -0.25 18.66
N GLU A 122 -18.95 0.34 17.96
CA GLU A 122 -17.54 0.30 18.30
C GLU A 122 -16.96 1.71 18.27
N ALA A 123 -15.86 1.92 18.98
CA ALA A 123 -15.01 3.10 18.80
C ALA A 123 -13.57 2.67 18.52
N VAL A 124 -12.87 3.55 17.80
CA VAL A 124 -11.44 3.47 17.51
C VAL A 124 -10.86 4.87 17.74
N PRO A 125 -9.58 5.03 18.12
CA PRO A 125 -9.00 6.36 18.28
C PRO A 125 -9.13 7.20 17.00
N ASP A 126 -9.38 8.49 17.17
CA ASP A 126 -9.72 9.41 16.08
C ASP A 126 -8.70 9.44 14.94
N ASP A 127 -7.41 9.23 15.24
CA ASP A 127 -6.31 9.18 14.26
C ASP A 127 -6.47 8.08 13.20
N PHE A 128 -7.26 7.03 13.49
CA PHE A 128 -7.50 5.89 12.60
C PHE A 128 -8.74 6.05 11.71
N ILE A 129 -9.51 7.14 11.86
CA ILE A 129 -10.76 7.35 11.14
C ILE A 129 -10.50 8.07 9.80
N ASP A 130 -11.09 7.55 8.72
CA ASP A 130 -10.90 8.02 7.34
C ASP A 130 -11.94 9.05 6.86
N VAL A 131 -12.75 9.58 7.78
CA VAL A 131 -13.87 10.50 7.53
C VAL A 131 -13.63 11.80 8.29
N SER A 132 -14.14 12.93 7.77
CA SER A 132 -14.06 14.21 8.50
C SER A 132 -14.71 14.11 9.88
N LEU A 133 -13.99 14.62 10.89
CA LEU A 133 -14.40 14.59 12.30
C LEU A 133 -14.99 15.92 12.79
N ASP A 134 -15.34 16.84 11.88
CA ASP A 134 -15.84 18.19 12.23
C ASP A 134 -17.07 18.15 13.15
N GLU A 135 -17.94 17.15 12.98
CA GLU A 135 -19.17 16.93 13.76
C GLU A 135 -19.10 15.67 14.64
N TRP A 136 -17.89 15.20 14.99
CA TRP A 136 -17.64 13.94 15.70
C TRP A 136 -17.61 14.08 17.23
N ARG A 137 -18.69 14.61 17.83
CA ARG A 137 -18.79 14.79 19.29
C ARG A 137 -20.22 14.56 19.79
N VAL A 138 -20.33 14.06 21.02
CA VAL A 138 -21.60 13.92 21.73
C VAL A 138 -21.58 14.80 22.98
N ASP A 139 -22.65 15.55 23.20
CA ASP A 139 -22.85 16.34 24.42
C ASP A 139 -23.42 15.45 25.53
N THR A 140 -22.53 14.80 26.27
CA THR A 140 -22.90 13.89 27.37
C THR A 140 -23.55 14.61 28.55
N GLU A 141 -23.27 15.90 28.77
CA GLU A 141 -23.93 16.70 29.81
C GLU A 141 -25.40 16.93 29.48
N LYS A 142 -25.72 17.17 28.20
CA LYS A 142 -27.09 17.25 27.72
C LYS A 142 -27.85 15.93 27.92
N VAL A 143 -27.19 14.78 27.74
CA VAL A 143 -27.80 13.46 28.01
C VAL A 143 -28.24 13.35 29.46
N LEU A 144 -27.33 13.66 30.40
CA LEU A 144 -27.60 13.57 31.84
C LEU A 144 -28.70 14.54 32.28
N LYS A 145 -28.66 15.79 31.79
CA LYS A 145 -29.65 16.82 32.14
C LYS A 145 -31.06 16.49 31.62
N ASN A 146 -31.16 16.04 30.38
CA ASN A 146 -32.43 15.62 29.80
C ASN A 146 -33.08 14.51 30.64
N ARG A 147 -32.26 13.61 31.18
CA ARG A 147 -32.71 12.51 32.04
C ARG A 147 -33.22 12.99 33.40
N ASP A 148 -32.47 13.86 34.09
CA ASP A 148 -32.91 14.42 35.39
C ASP A 148 -34.30 15.09 35.29
N ASP A 149 -34.56 15.75 34.15
CA ASP A 149 -35.84 16.39 33.88
C ASP A 149 -36.98 15.39 33.57
N ILE A 150 -36.67 14.22 32.99
CA ILE A 150 -37.63 13.12 32.77
C ILE A 150 -37.94 12.40 34.10
N GLU A 151 -36.92 12.04 34.88
CA GLU A 151 -37.08 11.34 36.17
C GLU A 151 -37.80 12.21 37.20
N SER A 152 -37.53 13.52 37.21
CA SER A 152 -38.25 14.48 38.06
C SER A 152 -39.67 14.80 37.58
N GLY A 153 -40.10 14.24 36.44
CA GLY A 153 -41.44 14.43 35.87
C GLY A 153 -41.69 15.83 35.32
N ARG A 154 -40.64 16.62 35.10
CA ARG A 154 -40.73 17.99 34.58
C ARG A 154 -40.99 18.01 33.08
N VAL A 155 -40.54 16.98 32.36
CA VAL A 155 -40.66 16.86 30.90
C VAL A 155 -41.24 15.49 30.55
N SER A 156 -42.10 15.44 29.52
CA SER A 156 -42.64 14.18 28.98
C SER A 156 -41.55 13.43 28.22
N ALA A 157 -41.46 12.11 28.40
CA ALA A 157 -40.51 11.25 27.68
C ALA A 157 -40.55 11.41 26.13
N ASN A 158 -41.69 11.87 25.58
CA ASN A 158 -41.86 12.10 24.14
C ASN A 158 -41.52 13.53 23.68
N ALA A 159 -41.15 14.44 24.59
CA ALA A 159 -40.88 15.86 24.32
C ALA A 159 -39.41 16.24 24.54
N VAL A 160 -38.52 15.25 24.63
CA VAL A 160 -37.09 15.43 24.92
C VAL A 160 -36.37 15.83 23.64
N ASP A 161 -35.51 16.86 23.71
CA ASP A 161 -34.48 17.11 22.70
C ASP A 161 -33.52 15.91 22.69
N LEU A 162 -33.83 14.89 21.90
CA LEU A 162 -33.01 13.69 21.77
C LEU A 162 -31.57 14.09 21.44
N VAL A 163 -30.62 13.49 22.15
CA VAL A 163 -29.20 13.78 21.91
C VAL A 163 -28.77 13.12 20.62
N GLU A 164 -28.07 13.88 19.79
CA GLU A 164 -27.53 13.39 18.52
C GLU A 164 -26.25 12.60 18.78
N ILE A 165 -26.19 11.38 18.24
CA ILE A 165 -24.99 10.55 18.21
C ILE A 165 -24.48 10.56 16.77
N PRO A 166 -23.29 11.11 16.47
CA PRO A 166 -22.71 10.99 15.15
C PRO A 166 -22.24 9.55 14.94
N ILE A 167 -22.59 8.97 13.80
CA ILE A 167 -22.31 7.58 13.44
C ILE A 167 -21.57 7.55 12.12
N ILE A 168 -20.53 6.73 12.02
CA ILE A 168 -19.91 6.36 10.74
C ILE A 168 -20.23 4.89 10.48
N ILE A 169 -20.68 4.58 9.26
CA ILE A 169 -21.03 3.21 8.87
C ILE A 169 -20.15 2.71 7.72
N PRO A 170 -19.99 1.38 7.55
CA PRO A 170 -19.24 0.85 6.42
C PRO A 170 -19.95 1.16 5.11
N ARG A 171 -19.23 1.63 4.09
CA ARG A 171 -19.81 1.82 2.74
C ARG A 171 -20.44 0.53 2.20
N ASN A 172 -19.86 -0.62 2.58
CA ASN A 172 -20.37 -1.91 2.18
C ASN A 172 -21.83 -2.14 2.61
N TYR A 173 -22.29 -1.58 3.74
CA TYR A 173 -23.68 -1.73 4.18
C TYR A 173 -24.65 -1.00 3.24
N LEU A 174 -24.29 0.21 2.82
CA LEU A 174 -25.06 0.95 1.81
C LEU A 174 -25.07 0.21 0.46
N ASN A 175 -23.94 -0.39 0.07
CA ASN A 175 -23.85 -1.17 -1.15
C ASN A 175 -24.74 -2.43 -1.11
N LEU A 176 -24.72 -3.16 0.01
CA LEU A 176 -25.58 -4.32 0.21
C LEU A 176 -27.06 -3.94 0.15
N TYR A 177 -27.44 -2.82 0.76
CA TYR A 177 -28.79 -2.28 0.60
C TYR A 177 -29.10 -1.96 -0.88
N ASN A 178 -28.30 -1.11 -1.53
CA ASN A 178 -28.59 -0.58 -2.87
C ASN A 178 -28.55 -1.63 -3.99
N PHE A 179 -27.64 -2.59 -3.91
CA PHE A 179 -27.38 -3.54 -5.00
C PHE A 179 -27.88 -4.95 -4.66
N GLY A 180 -27.89 -5.33 -3.38
CA GLY A 180 -28.34 -6.64 -2.92
C GLY A 180 -29.82 -6.67 -2.52
N PHE A 181 -30.28 -5.70 -1.75
CA PHE A 181 -31.63 -5.72 -1.16
C PHE A 181 -32.65 -4.94 -1.99
N SER A 182 -32.42 -3.65 -2.21
CA SER A 182 -33.42 -2.71 -2.72
C SER A 182 -33.94 -3.11 -4.10
N ARG A 183 -33.06 -3.62 -4.98
CA ARG A 183 -33.42 -4.15 -6.31
C ARG A 183 -34.34 -5.35 -6.26
N SER A 184 -34.22 -6.20 -5.24
CA SER A 184 -35.05 -7.40 -5.09
C SER A 184 -36.41 -7.12 -4.46
N GLN A 185 -36.51 -6.01 -3.73
CA GLN A 185 -37.71 -5.60 -2.98
C GLN A 185 -38.45 -4.42 -3.65
N ASP A 186 -38.04 -4.04 -4.87
CA ASP A 186 -38.54 -2.86 -5.59
C ASP A 186 -38.47 -1.56 -4.75
N LEU A 187 -37.46 -1.46 -3.89
CA LEU A 187 -37.21 -0.30 -3.04
C LEU A 187 -36.25 0.69 -3.72
N PRO A 188 -36.39 2.00 -3.48
CA PRO A 188 -35.49 3.00 -4.03
C PRO A 188 -34.08 2.83 -3.46
N GLN A 189 -33.10 3.08 -4.33
CA GLN A 189 -31.71 3.19 -3.92
C GLN A 189 -31.50 4.51 -3.16
N ILE A 190 -30.62 4.47 -2.16
CA ILE A 190 -30.30 5.58 -1.27
C ILE A 190 -28.89 6.06 -1.61
N THR A 191 -28.73 7.38 -1.78
CA THR A 191 -27.41 8.01 -1.97
C THR A 191 -26.79 8.35 -0.63
N ASP A 192 -25.46 8.47 -0.58
CA ASP A 192 -24.72 8.90 0.62
C ASP A 192 -25.31 10.18 1.23
N LYS A 193 -25.57 11.19 0.39
CA LYS A 193 -26.14 12.48 0.82
C LYS A 193 -27.56 12.37 1.36
N LEU A 194 -28.33 11.38 0.88
CA LEU A 194 -29.69 11.17 1.37
C LEU A 194 -29.63 10.56 2.78
N ILE A 195 -28.82 9.52 3.00
CA ILE A 195 -28.74 8.89 4.32
C ILE A 195 -28.17 9.83 5.38
N GLN A 196 -27.21 10.68 5.02
CA GLN A 196 -26.59 11.65 5.94
C GLN A 196 -27.56 12.73 6.45
N ARG A 197 -28.72 12.88 5.79
CA ARG A 197 -29.80 13.77 6.20
C ARG A 197 -30.88 13.08 7.01
N LEU A 198 -30.85 11.75 7.07
CA LEU A 198 -31.79 10.96 7.84
C LEU A 198 -31.24 10.74 9.23
N TYR A 199 -32.15 10.71 10.20
CA TYR A 199 -31.85 10.27 11.55
C TYR A 199 -32.30 8.83 11.71
N VAL A 200 -31.44 8.04 12.34
CA VAL A 200 -31.75 6.70 12.82
C VAL A 200 -32.23 6.86 14.26
N ASP A 201 -33.41 6.33 14.58
CA ASP A 201 -33.87 6.21 15.96
C ASP A 201 -33.04 5.10 16.61
N VAL A 202 -32.16 5.48 17.53
CA VAL A 202 -31.24 4.58 18.22
C VAL A 202 -31.75 4.38 19.63
N THR A 203 -32.10 3.15 19.96
CA THR A 203 -32.47 2.74 21.30
C THR A 203 -31.31 1.98 21.92
N ILE A 204 -30.83 2.44 23.07
CA ILE A 204 -29.83 1.72 23.88
C ILE A 204 -30.55 1.10 25.06
N GLU A 205 -30.38 -0.21 25.22
CA GLU A 205 -30.89 -0.97 26.36
C GLU A 205 -29.69 -1.40 27.22
N GLY A 206 -29.69 -0.92 28.47
CA GLY A 206 -28.68 -1.26 29.46
C GLY A 206 -29.18 -2.34 30.42
N SER A 207 -28.25 -3.04 31.05
CA SER A 207 -28.59 -4.13 31.99
C SER A 207 -29.00 -3.66 33.38
N ARG A 208 -29.10 -2.34 33.59
CA ARG A 208 -29.62 -1.79 34.85
C ARG A 208 -31.14 -1.93 34.83
N GLU A 209 -31.69 -2.37 35.96
CA GLU A 209 -33.12 -2.54 36.15
C GLU A 209 -33.72 -1.34 36.89
N TYR A 210 -34.95 -0.94 36.53
CA TYR A 210 -35.79 -0.07 37.35
C TYR A 210 -37.21 -0.59 37.45
N ILE A 211 -37.90 -0.17 38.50
CA ILE A 211 -39.31 -0.51 38.71
C ILE A 211 -40.14 0.56 38.02
N ASN A 212 -40.85 0.20 36.95
CA ASN A 212 -41.77 1.09 36.28
C ASN A 212 -42.97 1.43 37.21
N LYS A 213 -43.74 2.47 36.89
CA LYS A 213 -44.93 2.94 37.62
C LYS A 213 -45.97 1.84 37.86
N ASP A 214 -45.97 0.80 37.03
CA ASP A 214 -46.86 -0.36 37.13
C ASP A 214 -46.30 -1.50 38.01
N GLY A 215 -45.13 -1.31 38.63
CA GLY A 215 -44.51 -2.26 39.56
C GLY A 215 -43.68 -3.37 38.90
N TYR A 216 -43.48 -3.33 37.57
CA TYR A 216 -42.67 -4.29 36.84
C TYR A 216 -41.21 -3.84 36.76
N VAL A 217 -40.30 -4.81 36.91
CA VAL A 217 -38.87 -4.64 36.66
C VAL A 217 -38.65 -4.58 35.15
N VAL A 218 -38.04 -3.50 34.68
CA VAL A 218 -37.72 -3.28 33.26
C VAL A 218 -36.29 -2.77 33.15
N ASN A 219 -35.64 -3.11 32.04
CA ASN A 219 -34.32 -2.59 31.71
C ASN A 219 -34.40 -1.09 31.37
N TYR A 220 -33.33 -0.34 31.69
CA TYR A 220 -33.22 1.04 31.26
C TYR A 220 -33.11 1.11 29.73
N GLU A 221 -34.08 1.79 29.11
CA GLU A 221 -34.13 2.08 27.67
C GLU A 221 -33.98 3.59 27.47
N ASP A 222 -32.93 4.03 26.78
CA ASP A 222 -32.75 5.42 26.37
C ASP A 222 -32.76 5.54 24.85
N ARG A 223 -33.38 6.61 24.34
CA ARG A 223 -33.50 6.88 22.90
C ARG A 223 -32.64 8.07 22.48
N TYR A 224 -32.03 7.93 21.32
CA TYR A 224 -31.07 8.85 20.73
C TYR A 224 -31.35 9.07 19.25
N LEU A 225 -30.89 10.21 18.72
CA LEU A 225 -30.90 10.47 17.28
C LEU A 225 -29.54 10.11 16.69
N GLY A 226 -29.44 8.94 16.08
CA GLY A 226 -28.26 8.55 15.31
C GLY A 226 -28.17 9.34 14.02
N ARG A 227 -27.15 10.18 13.86
CA ARG A 227 -26.89 10.92 12.62
C ARG A 227 -25.71 10.31 11.89
N ILE A 228 -25.92 9.80 10.69
CA ILE A 228 -24.83 9.27 9.87
C ILE A 228 -24.04 10.45 9.31
N ILE A 229 -22.82 10.67 9.79
CA ILE A 229 -21.98 11.79 9.34
C ILE A 229 -21.08 11.40 8.16
N GLY A 230 -20.84 10.10 7.96
CA GLY A 230 -20.01 9.62 6.87
C GLY A 230 -19.95 8.10 6.74
N PHE A 231 -19.17 7.67 5.77
CA PHE A 231 -18.98 6.27 5.42
C PHE A 231 -17.50 5.94 5.38
N SER A 232 -17.11 4.86 6.04
CA SER A 232 -15.75 4.35 5.95
C SER A 232 -15.65 3.32 4.82
N ASP A 233 -14.59 3.43 4.03
CA ASP A 233 -14.21 2.43 3.04
C ASP A 233 -13.20 1.42 3.62
N ARG A 234 -12.64 1.75 4.80
CA ARG A 234 -11.58 0.99 5.46
C ARG A 234 -12.11 0.18 6.65
N LEU A 235 -13.03 0.76 7.42
CA LEU A 235 -13.54 0.18 8.66
C LEU A 235 -14.89 -0.50 8.41
N ASN A 236 -14.93 -1.82 8.63
CA ASN A 236 -16.14 -2.63 8.49
C ASN A 236 -16.88 -2.77 9.83
N THR A 237 -17.12 -1.64 10.50
CA THR A 237 -17.87 -1.57 11.75
C THR A 237 -18.68 -0.27 11.86
N ILE A 238 -19.63 -0.21 12.78
CA ILE A 238 -20.44 0.98 13.05
C ILE A 238 -19.76 1.79 14.16
N LEU A 239 -19.15 2.90 13.77
CA LEU A 239 -18.35 3.71 14.68
C LEU A 239 -19.17 4.80 15.33
N VAL A 240 -18.84 5.08 16.59
CA VAL A 240 -19.26 6.27 17.35
C VAL A 240 -18.04 6.86 18.08
N PRO A 241 -18.11 8.11 18.59
CA PRO A 241 -16.97 8.74 19.26
C PRO A 241 -16.48 7.92 20.47
N GLN A 242 -15.16 7.83 20.64
CA GLN A 242 -14.53 7.13 21.77
C GLN A 242 -15.05 7.64 23.12
N GLN A 243 -15.17 8.96 23.27
CA GLN A 243 -15.72 9.58 24.48
C GLN A 243 -17.15 9.11 24.81
N PHE A 244 -17.99 8.92 23.78
CA PHE A 244 -19.35 8.42 23.97
C PHE A 244 -19.33 6.94 24.36
N MET A 245 -18.50 6.12 23.72
CA MET A 245 -18.37 4.70 24.07
C MET A 245 -17.89 4.49 25.51
N GLU A 246 -16.89 5.23 25.95
CA GLU A 246 -16.38 5.13 27.32
C GLU A 246 -17.46 5.47 28.34
N TRP A 247 -18.16 6.58 28.12
CA TRP A 247 -19.29 6.97 28.96
C TRP A 247 -20.43 5.94 28.93
N ALA A 248 -20.85 5.50 27.74
CA ALA A 248 -21.97 4.59 27.55
C ALA A 248 -21.68 3.21 28.14
N ASN A 249 -20.46 2.70 27.99
CA ASN A 249 -20.04 1.44 28.62
C ASN A 249 -20.03 1.56 30.15
N GLN A 250 -19.55 2.67 30.71
CA GLN A 250 -19.62 2.88 32.17
C GLN A 250 -21.05 3.00 32.69
N TYR A 251 -21.95 3.53 31.86
CA TYR A 251 -23.32 3.85 32.27
C TYR A 251 -24.32 2.70 32.06
N TYR A 252 -24.26 2.01 30.92
CA TYR A 252 -25.21 0.97 30.51
C TYR A 252 -24.72 -0.47 30.75
N ALA A 253 -23.40 -0.70 30.87
CA ALA A 253 -22.89 -2.05 31.09
C ALA A 253 -23.25 -2.56 32.50
N LEU A 254 -23.29 -3.90 32.63
CA LEU A 254 -23.50 -4.60 33.89
C LEU A 254 -22.50 -4.12 34.96
N PRO A 255 -22.92 -3.84 36.21
CA PRO A 255 -22.00 -3.86 37.34
C PRO A 255 -21.35 -5.24 37.37
N ALA A 256 -20.03 -5.29 37.40
CA ALA A 256 -19.28 -6.53 37.56
C ALA A 256 -19.58 -7.16 38.94
N GLU A 257 -20.72 -7.84 39.08
CA GLU A 257 -20.96 -8.71 40.22
C GLU A 257 -20.25 -10.04 40.00
N THR A 258 -19.28 -10.30 40.88
CA THR A 258 -18.72 -11.63 41.20
C THR A 258 -17.89 -12.32 40.11
N SER A 259 -16.68 -11.82 39.89
CA SER A 259 -15.51 -12.70 40.02
C SER A 259 -15.15 -12.80 41.51
N THR A 260 -15.96 -13.55 42.27
CA THR A 260 -15.42 -14.27 43.43
C THR A 260 -14.43 -15.26 42.87
N ASP A 261 -13.16 -14.88 42.86
CA ASP A 261 -12.07 -15.66 43.43
C ASP A 261 -10.81 -14.80 43.33
N ASP A 262 -10.06 -14.81 44.43
CA ASP A 262 -8.81 -14.10 44.70
C ASP A 262 -7.94 -13.79 43.47
N GLU A 263 -7.64 -12.50 43.26
CA GLU A 263 -6.27 -12.01 43.09
C GLU A 263 -6.24 -10.49 43.01
N LEU A 264 -5.38 -9.87 43.82
CA LEU A 264 -4.98 -8.47 43.67
C LEU A 264 -4.49 -8.26 42.23
N SER A 265 -5.28 -7.59 41.41
CA SER A 265 -4.84 -7.05 40.12
C SER A 265 -5.03 -5.54 40.14
N ASP A 266 -3.87 -4.87 40.08
CA ASP A 266 -3.69 -3.45 39.82
C ASP A 266 -4.49 -3.00 38.59
N ASP A 267 -4.94 -1.75 38.64
CA ASP A 267 -5.36 -0.89 37.54
C ASP A 267 -6.50 -1.37 36.62
N ASN A 268 -7.63 -0.65 36.69
CA ASN A 268 -8.66 -0.50 35.65
C ASN A 268 -8.86 -1.73 34.75
N ALA A 269 -9.81 -2.60 35.11
CA ALA A 269 -10.33 -3.67 34.27
C ALA A 269 -10.87 -3.13 32.94
N THR A 270 -9.94 -2.82 32.04
CA THR A 270 -10.17 -2.49 30.65
C THR A 270 -10.21 -3.85 29.99
N GLU A 271 -11.41 -4.32 29.62
CA GLU A 271 -11.53 -5.59 28.91
C GLU A 271 -10.55 -5.61 27.72
N ASN A 272 -9.77 -6.68 27.61
CA ASN A 272 -8.79 -6.83 26.53
C ASN A 272 -9.51 -6.65 25.18
N PRO A 273 -9.02 -5.79 24.27
CA PRO A 273 -9.71 -5.55 23.01
C PRO A 273 -9.69 -6.81 22.14
N SER A 274 -10.83 -7.21 21.58
CA SER A 274 -10.91 -8.37 20.67
C SER A 274 -10.30 -8.10 19.29
N ARG A 275 -10.17 -6.81 18.93
CA ARG A 275 -9.68 -6.33 17.63
C ARG A 275 -8.71 -5.16 17.84
N LEU A 276 -7.70 -5.07 16.99
CA LEU A 276 -6.75 -3.95 16.95
C LEU A 276 -6.68 -3.37 15.56
N MET A 277 -6.43 -2.07 15.46
CA MET A 277 -6.15 -1.37 14.22
C MET A 277 -4.65 -1.06 14.16
N LEU A 278 -3.94 -1.62 13.20
CA LEU A 278 -2.51 -1.37 13.03
C LEU A 278 -2.31 -0.26 12.01
N GLU A 279 -1.52 0.75 12.35
CA GLU A 279 -0.95 1.69 11.39
C GLU A 279 0.37 1.09 10.90
N VAL A 280 0.46 0.75 9.62
CA VAL A 280 1.61 0.06 9.05
C VAL A 280 2.21 0.84 7.89
N THR A 281 3.54 0.77 7.78
CA THR A 281 4.26 1.43 6.68
C THR A 281 3.87 0.81 5.33
N ASN A 282 3.73 -0.51 5.30
CA ASN A 282 3.33 -1.26 4.13
C ASN A 282 2.49 -2.47 4.55
N PRO A 283 1.19 -2.54 4.22
CA PRO A 283 0.34 -3.63 4.67
C PRO A 283 0.65 -4.91 3.88
N SER A 284 1.44 -4.78 2.82
CA SER A 284 1.92 -5.83 1.94
C SER A 284 3.36 -6.28 2.21
N ASP A 285 4.00 -5.77 3.25
CA ASP A 285 5.36 -6.19 3.61
C ASP A 285 5.37 -7.71 3.89
N PRO A 286 6.20 -8.51 3.20
CA PRO A 286 6.33 -9.93 3.50
C PRO A 286 6.64 -10.22 4.97
N LYS A 287 7.40 -9.36 5.64
CA LYS A 287 7.74 -9.54 7.07
C LYS A 287 6.52 -9.39 7.96
N LEU A 288 5.66 -8.41 7.68
CA LEU A 288 4.41 -8.20 8.41
C LEU A 288 3.47 -9.40 8.20
N LEU A 289 3.33 -9.86 6.95
CA LEU A 289 2.48 -11.00 6.62
C LEU A 289 2.97 -12.29 7.31
N GLU A 290 4.28 -12.55 7.31
CA GLU A 290 4.88 -13.70 8.00
C GLU A 290 4.70 -13.60 9.53
N PHE A 291 4.83 -12.40 10.10
CA PHE A 291 4.61 -12.17 11.53
C PHE A 291 3.16 -12.44 11.94
N LEU A 292 2.18 -11.89 11.21
CA LEU A 292 0.76 -12.10 11.48
C LEU A 292 0.35 -13.57 11.31
N ASP A 293 0.87 -14.25 10.29
CA ASP A 293 0.62 -15.69 10.04
C ASP A 293 1.19 -16.56 11.15
N LYS A 294 2.43 -16.27 11.60
CA LYS A 294 3.07 -16.99 12.72
C LYS A 294 2.31 -16.83 14.04
N LYS A 295 1.65 -15.68 14.25
CA LYS A 295 0.83 -15.40 15.43
C LYS A 295 -0.64 -15.82 15.26
N GLU A 296 -1.00 -16.38 14.10
CA GLU A 296 -2.37 -16.79 13.75
C GLU A 296 -3.39 -15.64 13.86
N TYR A 297 -2.93 -14.40 13.59
CA TYR A 297 -3.79 -13.23 13.55
C TYR A 297 -4.50 -13.10 12.21
N ILE A 298 -5.80 -12.86 12.24
CA ILE A 298 -6.64 -12.67 11.06
C ILE A 298 -6.62 -11.18 10.72
N SER A 299 -6.31 -10.83 9.47
CA SER A 299 -6.41 -9.45 8.98
C SER A 299 -7.72 -9.21 8.22
N GLU A 300 -8.44 -8.16 8.61
CA GLU A 300 -9.64 -7.67 7.94
C GLU A 300 -9.27 -6.61 6.89
N GLY A 301 -9.85 -6.72 5.69
CA GLY A 301 -9.52 -5.85 4.56
C GLY A 301 -8.21 -6.25 3.92
N LYS A 302 -8.25 -7.12 2.90
CA LYS A 302 -7.07 -7.78 2.32
C LYS A 302 -5.97 -6.79 1.91
N PRO A 303 -4.84 -6.72 2.62
CA PRO A 303 -3.62 -6.12 2.09
C PRO A 303 -3.02 -6.94 0.94
N SER A 304 -3.46 -8.19 0.80
CA SER A 304 -2.76 -9.20 0.03
C SER A 304 -2.76 -8.95 -1.48
N GLU A 305 -3.71 -8.19 -2.05
CA GLU A 305 -3.81 -8.07 -3.52
C GLU A 305 -2.80 -7.08 -4.11
N SER A 306 -2.68 -5.88 -3.54
CA SER A 306 -1.67 -4.89 -3.95
C SER A 306 -0.24 -5.39 -3.68
N GLY A 307 -0.03 -6.07 -2.55
CA GLY A 307 1.26 -6.65 -2.20
C GLY A 307 1.72 -7.76 -3.10
N LYS A 308 0.80 -8.69 -3.41
CA LYS A 308 1.07 -9.74 -4.39
C LYS A 308 1.38 -9.13 -5.76
N ALA A 309 0.68 -8.07 -6.17
CA ALA A 309 0.95 -7.40 -7.44
C ALA A 309 2.37 -6.81 -7.50
N MET A 310 2.83 -6.16 -6.42
CA MET A 310 4.19 -5.62 -6.33
C MET A 310 5.26 -6.73 -6.38
N VAL A 311 5.05 -7.82 -5.63
CA VAL A 311 5.95 -8.99 -5.66
C VAL A 311 6.00 -9.63 -7.06
N ILE A 312 4.86 -9.72 -7.75
CA ILE A 312 4.76 -10.21 -9.13
C ILE A 312 5.50 -9.26 -10.09
N LEU A 313 5.36 -7.94 -9.93
CA LEU A 313 6.07 -6.96 -10.73
C LEU A 313 7.59 -7.09 -10.55
N GLN A 314 8.07 -7.18 -9.31
CA GLN A 314 9.49 -7.33 -9.01
C GLN A 314 10.08 -8.58 -9.70
N ARG A 315 9.39 -9.72 -9.61
CA ARG A 315 9.79 -10.96 -10.29
C ARG A 315 9.77 -10.83 -11.81
N SER A 316 8.77 -10.16 -12.37
CA SER A 316 8.66 -9.94 -13.81
C SER A 316 9.78 -9.05 -14.34
N VAL A 317 10.08 -7.95 -13.64
CA VAL A 317 11.20 -7.05 -13.98
C VAL A 317 12.54 -7.78 -13.87
N ALA A 318 12.73 -8.63 -12.85
CA ALA A 318 13.95 -9.44 -12.73
C ALA A 318 14.17 -10.34 -13.96
N VAL A 319 13.13 -11.02 -14.46
CA VAL A 319 13.21 -11.85 -15.67
C VAL A 319 13.59 -11.00 -16.89
N VAL A 320 12.97 -9.82 -17.04
CA VAL A 320 13.26 -8.89 -18.15
C VAL A 320 14.71 -8.40 -18.12
N VAL A 321 15.24 -8.06 -16.93
CA VAL A 321 16.63 -7.66 -16.76
C VAL A 321 17.60 -8.79 -17.15
N VAL A 322 17.31 -10.04 -16.79
CA VAL A 322 18.12 -11.19 -17.21
C VAL A 322 18.15 -11.33 -18.73
N ILE A 323 16.99 -11.20 -19.40
CA ILE A 323 16.90 -11.24 -20.86
C ILE A 323 17.72 -10.12 -21.49
N GLY A 324 17.61 -8.89 -20.98
CA GLY A 324 18.39 -7.75 -21.46
C GLY A 324 19.90 -7.93 -21.26
N ALA A 325 20.31 -8.54 -20.14
CA ALA A 325 21.71 -8.87 -19.86
C ALA A 325 22.28 -9.90 -20.86
N LEU A 326 21.48 -10.88 -21.27
CA LEU A 326 21.87 -11.84 -22.32
C LEU A 326 22.12 -11.15 -23.67
N PHE A 327 21.29 -10.18 -24.05
CA PHE A 327 21.52 -9.37 -25.26
C PHE A 327 22.79 -8.52 -25.16
N CYS A 328 23.05 -7.93 -24.00
CA CYS A 328 24.30 -7.18 -23.76
C CYS A 328 25.52 -8.11 -23.89
N LEU A 329 25.46 -9.31 -23.31
CA LEU A 329 26.54 -10.29 -23.39
C LEU A 329 26.77 -10.76 -24.84
N LEU A 330 25.69 -11.07 -25.56
CA LEU A 330 25.76 -11.43 -26.98
C LEU A 330 26.40 -10.30 -27.79
N SER A 331 26.05 -9.06 -27.49
CA SER A 331 26.61 -7.88 -28.14
C SER A 331 28.11 -7.74 -27.89
N ILE A 332 28.59 -7.90 -26.65
CA ILE A 332 30.02 -7.88 -26.31
C ILE A 332 30.80 -8.92 -27.14
N ILE A 333 30.26 -10.13 -27.30
CA ILE A 333 30.89 -11.20 -28.09
C ILE A 333 31.02 -10.76 -29.56
N ILE A 334 29.95 -10.19 -30.13
CA ILE A 334 29.94 -9.73 -31.53
C ILE A 334 30.95 -8.60 -31.73
N LEU A 335 31.03 -7.63 -30.82
CA LEU A 335 32.01 -6.53 -30.90
C LEU A 335 33.44 -7.06 -30.84
N THR A 336 33.69 -7.96 -29.88
CA THR A 336 35.00 -8.59 -29.70
C THR A 336 35.42 -9.34 -30.97
N LEU A 337 34.52 -10.12 -31.54
CA LEU A 337 34.76 -10.87 -32.77
C LEU A 337 35.03 -9.93 -33.94
N SER A 338 34.25 -8.84 -34.07
CA SER A 338 34.43 -7.86 -35.12
C SER A 338 35.80 -7.17 -35.03
N ILE A 339 36.19 -6.72 -33.84
CA ILE A 339 37.51 -6.14 -33.60
C ILE A 339 38.62 -7.16 -33.90
N TYR A 340 38.43 -8.42 -33.54
CA TYR A 340 39.40 -9.48 -33.83
C TYR A 340 39.57 -9.72 -35.33
N LEU A 341 38.47 -9.81 -36.09
CA LEU A 341 38.51 -9.94 -37.55
C LEU A 341 39.19 -8.74 -38.21
N LEU A 342 38.94 -7.52 -37.70
CA LEU A 342 39.59 -6.31 -38.18
C LEU A 342 41.09 -6.31 -37.91
N LEU A 343 41.49 -6.82 -36.75
CA LEU A 343 42.88 -6.91 -36.35
C LEU A 343 43.63 -7.98 -37.19
N GLN A 344 43.01 -9.13 -37.42
CA GLN A 344 43.57 -10.19 -38.28
C GLN A 344 43.70 -9.75 -39.74
N LYS A 345 42.68 -9.11 -40.32
CA LYS A 345 42.71 -8.64 -41.71
C LYS A 345 43.78 -7.57 -41.99
N ASN A 346 44.25 -6.89 -40.95
CA ASN A 346 45.25 -5.82 -41.06
C ASN A 346 46.56 -6.16 -40.35
N ILE A 347 46.80 -7.45 -40.02
CA ILE A 347 47.94 -7.88 -39.20
C ILE A 347 49.28 -7.42 -39.80
N ASP A 348 49.46 -7.54 -41.12
CA ASP A 348 50.71 -7.16 -41.82
C ASP A 348 51.01 -5.66 -41.72
N LYS A 349 49.96 -4.84 -41.70
CA LYS A 349 50.10 -3.38 -41.58
C LYS A 349 50.36 -2.97 -40.14
N LEU A 350 49.71 -3.64 -39.19
CA LEU A 350 49.93 -3.44 -37.77
C LEU A 350 51.37 -3.84 -37.39
N GLU A 351 51.89 -4.91 -38.00
CA GLU A 351 53.28 -5.35 -37.85
C GLU A 351 54.27 -4.31 -38.37
N ASN A 352 54.05 -3.76 -39.56
CA ASN A 352 54.88 -2.66 -40.08
C ASN A 352 54.86 -1.42 -39.17
N LEU A 353 53.71 -1.09 -38.57
CA LEU A 353 53.60 0.01 -37.62
C LEU A 353 54.38 -0.24 -36.32
N VAL A 354 54.36 -1.47 -35.80
CA VAL A 354 55.14 -1.87 -34.62
C VAL A 354 56.63 -1.86 -34.94
N LEU A 355 57.04 -2.34 -36.12
CA LEU A 355 58.44 -2.32 -36.59
C LEU A 355 59.02 -0.89 -36.73
N ILE A 356 58.17 0.11 -36.97
CA ILE A 356 58.55 1.53 -37.03
C ILE A 356 58.69 2.15 -35.61
N GLY A 357 58.44 1.37 -34.55
CA GLY A 357 58.63 1.78 -33.15
C GLY A 357 57.35 2.18 -32.41
N HIS A 358 56.16 1.94 -32.99
CA HIS A 358 54.91 2.17 -32.26
C HIS A 358 54.67 1.10 -31.20
N THR A 359 54.28 1.53 -30.00
CA THR A 359 53.92 0.62 -28.92
C THR A 359 52.59 -0.09 -29.22
N PRO A 360 52.38 -1.33 -28.74
CA PRO A 360 51.12 -2.07 -28.92
C PRO A 360 49.88 -1.30 -28.43
N MET A 361 50.05 -0.43 -27.42
CA MET A 361 49.01 0.46 -26.89
C MET A 361 48.57 1.52 -27.91
N MET A 362 49.51 2.12 -28.65
CA MET A 362 49.17 3.14 -29.65
C MET A 362 48.41 2.56 -30.86
N VAL A 363 48.65 1.27 -31.13
CA VAL A 363 48.01 0.53 -32.23
C VAL A 363 46.56 0.14 -31.89
N SER A 364 46.24 -0.10 -30.62
CA SER A 364 44.88 -0.45 -30.16
C SER A 364 43.97 0.76 -29.88
N MET A 365 44.53 1.95 -29.65
CA MET A 365 43.79 3.18 -29.36
C MET A 365 42.60 3.49 -30.31
N PRO A 366 42.72 3.36 -31.64
CA PRO A 366 41.60 3.65 -32.54
C PRO A 366 40.40 2.72 -32.32
N TYR A 367 40.65 1.45 -31.99
CA TYR A 367 39.61 0.47 -31.69
C TYR A 367 38.93 0.77 -30.35
N ILE A 368 39.71 1.20 -29.34
CA ILE A 368 39.18 1.62 -28.04
C ILE A 368 38.29 2.86 -28.18
N ILE A 369 38.74 3.88 -28.92
CA ILE A 369 37.94 5.09 -29.18
C ILE A 369 36.65 4.74 -29.91
N MET A 370 36.71 3.87 -30.93
CA MET A 370 35.51 3.40 -31.63
C MET A 370 34.52 2.71 -30.68
N THR A 371 34.99 1.81 -29.80
CA THR A 371 34.17 1.13 -28.81
C THR A 371 33.51 2.11 -27.84
N ILE A 372 34.26 3.11 -27.34
CA ILE A 372 33.74 4.13 -26.42
C ILE A 372 32.65 4.95 -27.11
N VAL A 373 32.94 5.49 -28.30
CA VAL A 373 31.97 6.33 -29.05
C VAL A 373 30.70 5.55 -29.34
N LEU A 374 30.82 4.28 -29.75
CA LEU A 374 29.68 3.45 -30.09
C LEU A 374 28.82 3.14 -28.86
N ASN A 375 29.42 2.72 -27.73
CA ASN A 375 28.68 2.44 -26.49
C ASN A 375 28.04 3.70 -25.90
N VAL A 376 28.72 4.85 -25.93
CA VAL A 376 28.14 6.13 -25.48
C VAL A 376 26.97 6.54 -26.38
N SER A 377 27.08 6.35 -27.71
CA SER A 377 25.96 6.63 -28.61
C SER A 377 24.75 5.74 -28.33
N ILE A 378 24.97 4.45 -28.03
CA ILE A 378 23.90 3.50 -27.68
C ILE A 378 23.22 3.94 -26.39
N MET A 379 23.99 4.30 -25.35
CA MET A 379 23.45 4.80 -24.09
C MET A 379 22.55 6.03 -24.28
N LEU A 380 23.01 7.01 -25.07
CA LEU A 380 22.22 8.22 -25.35
C LEU A 380 20.92 7.90 -26.10
N VAL A 381 20.97 7.04 -27.11
CA VAL A 381 19.78 6.61 -27.85
C VAL A 381 18.83 5.81 -26.95
N SER A 382 19.34 4.93 -26.09
CA SER A 382 18.53 4.19 -25.12
C SER A 382 17.81 5.12 -24.14
N PHE A 383 18.46 6.17 -23.64
CA PHE A 383 17.81 7.16 -22.78
C PHE A 383 16.68 7.91 -23.48
N ILE A 384 16.87 8.28 -24.75
CA ILE A 384 15.82 8.92 -25.54
C ILE A 384 14.63 7.97 -25.74
N LEU A 385 14.89 6.72 -26.11
CA LEU A 385 13.85 5.72 -26.35
C LEU A 385 13.04 5.41 -25.08
N VAL A 386 13.72 5.21 -23.94
CA VAL A 386 13.06 4.95 -22.66
C VAL A 386 12.29 6.19 -22.18
N GLY A 387 12.86 7.39 -22.36
CA GLY A 387 12.17 8.64 -22.03
C GLY A 387 10.87 8.83 -22.84
N TYR A 388 10.93 8.57 -24.15
CA TYR A 388 9.76 8.63 -25.03
C TYR A 388 8.73 7.53 -24.70
N GLY A 389 9.18 6.30 -24.45
CA GLY A 389 8.30 5.21 -24.04
C GLY A 389 7.59 5.52 -22.72
N ARG A 390 8.32 6.12 -21.77
CA ARG A 390 7.78 6.54 -20.47
C ARG A 390 6.77 7.68 -20.61
N SER A 391 7.01 8.69 -21.45
CA SER A 391 6.01 9.75 -21.68
C SER A 391 4.73 9.21 -22.33
N ALA A 392 4.86 8.30 -23.31
CA ALA A 392 3.71 7.68 -23.97
C ALA A 392 2.91 6.75 -23.06
N PHE A 393 3.58 6.04 -22.13
CA PHE A 393 2.92 5.20 -21.13
C PHE A 393 2.27 6.03 -20.01
N LEU A 394 2.94 7.09 -19.57
CA LEU A 394 2.45 7.93 -18.49
C LEU A 394 1.30 8.81 -18.92
N GLU A 395 1.27 9.41 -20.12
CA GLU A 395 0.16 10.27 -20.58
C GLU A 395 -1.26 9.73 -20.31
N PRO A 396 -1.61 8.48 -20.68
CA PRO A 396 -2.94 7.93 -20.43
C PRO A 396 -3.21 7.64 -18.94
N ILE A 397 -2.19 7.26 -18.16
CA ILE A 397 -2.32 7.02 -16.71
C ILE A 397 -2.37 8.37 -15.95
N PHE A 398 -1.66 9.38 -16.45
CA PHE A 398 -1.56 10.75 -15.91
C PHE A 398 -2.86 11.53 -16.03
N ASN A 399 -3.64 11.33 -17.09
CA ASN A 399 -4.87 12.10 -17.30
C ASN A 399 -5.98 11.72 -16.29
N ASP A 400 -5.98 10.48 -15.80
CA ASP A 400 -6.97 9.99 -14.84
C ASP A 400 -6.49 10.10 -13.37
N PHE A 401 -5.18 10.21 -13.11
CA PHE A 401 -4.60 9.94 -11.79
C PHE A 401 -3.74 11.08 -11.19
N LEU A 402 -4.22 12.34 -11.23
CA LEU A 402 -3.84 13.51 -10.37
C LEU A 402 -2.94 14.59 -11.03
N HIS A 403 -3.03 15.92 -10.80
CA HIS A 403 -3.40 16.82 -9.69
C HIS A 403 -2.61 16.72 -8.37
N SER A 404 -1.69 15.76 -8.17
CA SER A 404 -1.05 15.48 -6.86
C SER A 404 0.45 15.68 -6.81
N GLY A 405 1.07 16.23 -7.86
CA GLY A 405 2.42 16.77 -7.76
C GLY A 405 3.57 15.76 -7.53
N LEU A 406 3.37 14.44 -7.65
CA LEU A 406 4.49 13.50 -7.63
C LEU A 406 5.21 13.45 -8.98
N THR A 407 6.51 13.71 -8.93
CA THR A 407 7.41 13.52 -10.06
C THR A 407 8.21 12.24 -9.82
N THR A 408 7.89 11.14 -10.51
CA THR A 408 8.78 9.98 -10.48
C THR A 408 10.08 10.36 -11.18
N THR A 409 11.21 10.05 -10.56
CA THR A 409 12.52 10.46 -11.07
C THR A 409 13.09 9.40 -12.01
N MET A 410 13.77 9.83 -13.08
CA MET A 410 14.52 8.91 -13.95
C MET A 410 15.97 8.72 -13.50
N ALA A 411 16.33 9.25 -12.32
CA ALA A 411 17.69 9.17 -11.79
C ALA A 411 18.20 7.73 -11.64
N PRO A 412 17.44 6.76 -11.10
CA PRO A 412 17.91 5.38 -10.99
C PRO A 412 18.19 4.75 -12.38
N THR A 413 17.37 5.11 -13.38
CA THR A 413 17.51 4.64 -14.76
C THR A 413 18.78 5.20 -15.40
N TYR A 414 19.05 6.50 -15.24
CA TYR A 414 20.29 7.10 -15.75
C TYR A 414 21.54 6.52 -15.08
N ILE A 415 21.51 6.33 -13.75
CA ILE A 415 22.63 5.73 -12.99
C ILE A 415 22.88 4.29 -13.47
N THR A 416 21.82 3.49 -13.60
CA THR A 416 21.93 2.10 -14.08
C THR A 416 22.50 2.04 -15.49
N GLY A 417 22.04 2.92 -16.39
CA GLY A 417 22.56 2.99 -17.75
C GLY A 417 24.03 3.40 -17.82
N LEU A 418 24.45 4.36 -16.98
CA LEU A 418 25.84 4.79 -16.88
C LEU A 418 26.73 3.63 -16.37
N VAL A 419 26.34 2.98 -15.28
CA VAL A 419 27.08 1.88 -14.66
C VAL A 419 27.25 0.72 -15.63
N LEU A 420 26.17 0.29 -16.31
CA LEU A 420 26.23 -0.77 -17.31
C LEU A 420 27.12 -0.40 -18.49
N THR A 421 26.99 0.82 -19.01
CA THR A 421 27.80 1.29 -20.15
C THR A 421 29.28 1.33 -19.79
N VAL A 422 29.63 1.85 -18.62
CA VAL A 422 31.02 1.86 -18.11
C VAL A 422 31.54 0.43 -17.94
N ALA A 423 30.75 -0.48 -17.36
CA ALA A 423 31.13 -1.88 -17.20
C ALA A 423 31.41 -2.55 -18.56
N ILE A 424 30.55 -2.35 -19.56
CA ILE A 424 30.71 -2.88 -20.92
C ILE A 424 31.97 -2.30 -21.57
N ILE A 425 32.23 -0.99 -21.44
CA ILE A 425 33.42 -0.34 -21.99
C ILE A 425 34.68 -0.91 -21.34
N CYS A 426 34.75 -0.98 -20.01
CA CYS A 426 35.89 -1.52 -19.28
C CYS A 426 36.18 -2.98 -19.68
N PHE A 427 35.14 -3.81 -19.78
CA PHE A 427 35.28 -5.21 -20.17
C PHE A 427 35.80 -5.36 -21.61
N ASN A 428 35.26 -4.58 -22.56
CA ASN A 428 35.73 -4.59 -23.95
C ASN A 428 37.19 -4.11 -24.05
N ILE A 429 37.56 -3.04 -23.35
CA ILE A 429 38.94 -2.55 -23.32
C ILE A 429 39.89 -3.61 -22.78
N PHE A 430 39.51 -4.30 -21.69
CA PHE A 430 40.30 -5.37 -21.10
C PHE A 430 40.54 -6.52 -22.10
N ILE A 431 39.49 -6.97 -22.80
CA ILE A 431 39.61 -8.02 -23.81
C ILE A 431 40.53 -7.60 -24.96
N ILE A 432 40.33 -6.39 -25.50
CA ILE A 432 41.13 -5.86 -26.61
C ILE A 432 42.60 -5.76 -26.19
N TYR A 433 42.87 -5.21 -25.00
CA TYR A 433 44.23 -5.05 -24.49
C TYR A 433 44.93 -6.41 -24.29
N HIS A 434 44.24 -7.36 -23.64
CA HIS A 434 44.80 -8.69 -23.39
C HIS A 434 45.13 -9.41 -24.70
N LYS A 435 44.25 -9.31 -25.70
CA LYS A 435 44.46 -9.96 -27.00
C LYS A 435 45.62 -9.34 -27.79
N VAL A 436 45.71 -8.02 -27.82
CA VAL A 436 46.82 -7.31 -28.50
C VAL A 436 48.16 -7.63 -27.85
N SER A 437 48.23 -7.69 -26.51
CA SER A 437 49.44 -8.09 -25.79
C SER A 437 49.86 -9.54 -26.05
N GLN A 438 48.90 -10.47 -26.19
CA GLN A 438 49.21 -11.86 -26.55
C GLN A 438 49.83 -11.97 -27.95
N ILE A 439 49.36 -11.16 -28.90
CA ILE A 439 49.90 -11.14 -30.26
C ILE A 439 51.33 -10.58 -30.27
N SER A 440 51.62 -9.58 -29.43
CA SER A 440 52.98 -9.01 -29.33
C SER A 440 53.98 -9.87 -28.55
N LYS A 441 53.52 -10.83 -27.73
CA LYS A 441 54.38 -11.76 -26.95
C LYS A 441 54.68 -13.09 -27.66
N LYS A 442 53.91 -13.43 -28.71
CA LYS A 442 54.11 -14.67 -29.49
C LYS A 442 55.21 -14.54 -30.56
N ARG A 443 55.91 -13.41 -30.60
CA ARG A 443 57.10 -13.10 -31.40
C ARG A 443 58.03 -12.26 -30.55
#